data_AF-A0A0M6ZB51-F1
#
_entry.id   AF-A0A0M6ZB51-F1
#
_cell.length_a   1.000
_cell.length_b   1.000
_cell.length_c   1.000
_cell.angle_alpha   90.00
_cell.angle_beta   90.00
_cell.angle_gamma   90.00
#
_symmetry.space_group_name_H-M   'P 1'
#
loop_
_entity.id
_entity.type
_entity.pdbx_description
1 polymer ?
#
loop_
_entity_poly.entity_id
_entity_poly.type
_entity_poly.pdbx_seq_one_letter_code
_entity_poly.pdbx_strand_id
1 'polypeptide(L)'
;MTDQSSPKRVVILGGYGVFGGKLALALLRNQQFDVVVAGRNRTKAQAFCEVHGGLPVYLDRHDPAFGTSLAKLKPFVVVDASGPFQNYAEDTYSIVMAALAAGSHYMDLSDDANFTSGISELEQEARSVGKTALSGVSSVPALSSVAVEAMRSDFLRLDFIESAILPGNRAPRGLAVMRAILGQTGRPIAICRDGALTSVPGWSGLERRRIGPRNGGLPPRWTSFIGAPDLQLFPGRYGARTVLFRAGLELSVMHLGLWALSWLTRLRLITSLEPLARSLRKVADWLAPFGSDRGGMEVRVAGLDKDGLPKAANWTLIAEAGDGPSIPAVAATIVCKRLAAGSIATGARSCLAEFSLEEIDEATSHLSVKTFGETDIAPCLFQQTMGEGFAALPGPVRNLHTVFDRHVWSGTARVSRGQSMLGNLLCRLIGFPPEAGSVPVAVTIERHADKELWSRNFGGKTFRSVLSLRDDQGKGHVCERFGPLKFDIDLTHDGTRLCFPVARGRFLGCPLPKWILPESEAFEFEENGRFNFDVRISLPGIGMLVRYQGWLEIDTPLKEQSLKYRADT
;
A
#
# COMPACT_ATOMS: atom_id res chain seq x y z
N MET A 1 2.53 -37.24 33.24
CA MET A 1 1.32 -36.55 33.74
C MET A 1 1.53 -35.07 33.51
N THR A 2 1.13 -34.57 32.35
CA THR A 2 1.21 -33.14 32.00
C THR A 2 0.10 -32.41 32.72
N ASP A 3 0.48 -31.46 33.57
CA ASP A 3 -0.40 -30.52 34.26
C ASP A 3 -1.39 -29.90 33.25
N GLN A 4 -2.66 -30.32 33.29
CA GLN A 4 -3.73 -29.69 32.53
C GLN A 4 -4.04 -28.36 33.21
N SER A 5 -3.22 -27.34 32.93
CA SER A 5 -3.44 -25.99 33.42
C SER A 5 -4.87 -25.55 33.07
N SER A 6 -5.59 -24.98 34.04
CA SER A 6 -6.93 -24.41 33.85
C SER A 6 -7.02 -23.60 32.54
N PRO A 7 -8.16 -23.66 31.80
CA PRO A 7 -8.30 -22.99 30.53
C PRO A 7 -7.98 -21.49 30.64
N LYS A 8 -7.26 -20.97 29.64
CA LYS A 8 -6.81 -19.58 29.59
C LYS A 8 -7.98 -18.68 29.22
N ARG A 9 -8.35 -17.76 30.11
CA ARG A 9 -9.50 -16.88 29.89
C ARG A 9 -9.20 -15.77 28.89
N VAL A 10 -9.98 -15.70 27.81
CA VAL A 10 -9.88 -14.65 26.78
C VAL A 10 -11.12 -13.76 26.87
N VAL A 11 -10.92 -12.48 27.18
CA VAL A 11 -12.01 -11.49 27.24
C VAL A 11 -12.03 -10.70 25.94
N ILE A 12 -13.11 -10.80 25.17
CA ILE A 12 -13.24 -10.14 23.87
C ILE A 12 -14.22 -8.96 23.99
N LEU A 13 -13.70 -7.74 23.97
CA LEU A 13 -14.51 -6.52 23.90
C LEU A 13 -15.10 -6.38 22.49
N GLY A 14 -16.42 -6.22 22.40
CA GLY A 14 -17.10 -6.30 21.11
C GLY A 14 -17.23 -7.74 20.61
N GLY A 15 -17.20 -8.73 21.50
CA GLY A 15 -17.22 -10.16 21.16
C GLY A 15 -18.47 -10.67 20.45
N TYR A 16 -19.56 -9.89 20.40
CA TYR A 16 -20.76 -10.18 19.58
C TYR A 16 -20.85 -9.31 18.32
N GLY A 17 -19.79 -8.57 18.00
CA GLY A 17 -19.64 -7.82 16.75
C GLY A 17 -19.24 -8.73 15.58
N VAL A 18 -19.07 -8.15 14.39
CA VAL A 18 -18.74 -8.94 13.18
C VAL A 18 -17.40 -9.67 13.34
N PHE A 19 -16.31 -8.95 13.65
CA PHE A 19 -14.99 -9.59 13.79
C PHE A 19 -14.78 -10.23 15.17
N GLY A 20 -15.17 -9.54 16.24
CA GLY A 20 -15.10 -10.10 17.60
C GLY A 20 -15.88 -11.41 17.75
N GLY A 21 -17.04 -11.53 17.10
CA GLY A 21 -17.82 -12.78 17.06
C GLY A 21 -17.13 -13.89 16.30
N LYS A 22 -16.49 -13.59 15.16
CA LYS A 22 -15.69 -14.60 14.43
C LYS A 22 -14.49 -15.08 15.23
N LEU A 23 -13.82 -14.18 15.97
CA LEU A 23 -12.77 -14.55 16.90
C LEU A 23 -13.29 -15.43 18.04
N ALA A 24 -14.42 -15.06 18.66
CA ALA A 24 -15.03 -15.85 19.71
C ALA A 24 -15.35 -17.28 19.23
N LEU A 25 -15.96 -17.42 18.05
CA LEU A 25 -16.24 -18.73 17.44
C LEU A 25 -14.98 -19.54 17.16
N ALA A 26 -13.92 -18.90 16.68
CA ALA A 26 -12.65 -19.57 16.41
C ALA A 26 -12.01 -20.09 17.71
N LEU A 27 -12.00 -19.29 18.78
CA LEU A 27 -11.42 -19.67 20.07
C LEU A 27 -12.26 -20.72 20.82
N LEU A 28 -13.60 -20.68 20.71
CA LEU A 28 -14.50 -21.66 21.33
C LEU A 28 -14.29 -23.10 20.82
N ARG A 29 -13.66 -23.28 19.66
CA ARG A 29 -13.28 -24.60 19.12
C ARG A 29 -12.06 -25.21 19.81
N ASN A 30 -11.33 -24.44 20.63
CA ASN A 30 -10.13 -24.89 21.31
C ASN A 30 -10.36 -24.93 22.82
N GLN A 31 -10.30 -26.13 23.41
CA GLN A 31 -10.51 -26.37 24.84
C GLN A 31 -9.47 -25.70 25.75
N GLN A 32 -8.35 -25.21 25.20
CA GLN A 32 -7.37 -24.43 25.93
C GLN A 32 -7.90 -23.06 26.39
N PHE A 33 -8.98 -22.55 25.80
CA PHE A 33 -9.51 -21.21 26.07
C PHE A 33 -10.89 -21.22 26.73
N ASP A 34 -11.06 -20.32 27.71
CA ASP A 34 -12.36 -19.94 28.29
C ASP A 34 -12.76 -18.57 27.73
N VAL A 35 -13.78 -18.53 26.86
CA VAL A 35 -14.11 -17.33 26.09
C VAL A 35 -15.19 -16.49 26.77
N VAL A 36 -14.85 -15.25 27.10
CA VAL A 36 -15.78 -14.24 27.61
C VAL A 36 -16.17 -13.28 26.50
N VAL A 37 -17.45 -13.26 26.18
CA VAL A 37 -18.04 -12.39 25.15
C VAL A 37 -18.53 -11.11 25.84
N ALA A 38 -17.77 -10.03 25.69
CA ALA A 38 -17.98 -8.80 26.43
C ALA A 38 -18.39 -7.62 25.54
N GLY A 39 -19.20 -6.71 26.10
CA GLY A 39 -19.50 -5.43 25.46
C GLY A 39 -20.59 -4.64 26.19
N ARG A 40 -20.90 -3.46 25.66
CA ARG A 40 -21.90 -2.52 26.22
C ARG A 40 -23.36 -3.00 26.22
N ASN A 41 -23.68 -4.16 25.66
CA ASN A 41 -25.03 -4.70 25.63
C ASN A 41 -25.04 -6.16 26.06
N ARG A 42 -25.43 -6.40 27.33
CA ARG A 42 -25.47 -7.72 27.93
C ARG A 42 -26.42 -8.68 27.20
N THR A 43 -27.59 -8.21 26.80
CA THR A 43 -28.59 -9.03 26.09
C THR A 43 -28.04 -9.57 24.78
N LYS A 44 -27.28 -8.77 24.02
CA LYS A 44 -26.63 -9.24 22.79
C LYS A 44 -25.53 -10.25 23.06
N ALA A 45 -24.75 -10.06 24.13
CA ALA A 45 -23.76 -11.04 24.55
C ALA A 45 -24.43 -12.36 24.95
N GLN A 46 -25.52 -12.31 25.71
CA GLN A 46 -26.31 -13.48 26.10
C GLN A 46 -26.85 -14.23 24.89
N ALA A 47 -27.53 -13.54 23.97
CA ALA A 47 -28.06 -14.14 22.75
C ALA A 47 -26.96 -14.81 21.89
N PHE A 48 -25.77 -14.20 21.82
CA PHE A 48 -24.63 -14.83 21.15
C PHE A 48 -24.18 -16.12 21.86
N CYS A 49 -24.02 -16.07 23.19
CA CYS A 49 -23.52 -17.20 23.97
C CYS A 49 -24.54 -18.35 24.08
N GLU A 50 -25.84 -18.07 24.06
CA GLU A 50 -26.90 -19.09 24.02
C GLU A 50 -26.81 -19.97 22.76
N VAL A 51 -26.41 -19.37 21.63
CA VAL A 51 -26.29 -20.08 20.36
C VAL A 51 -24.93 -20.77 20.21
N HIS A 52 -23.86 -20.15 20.71
CA HIS A 52 -22.49 -20.55 20.37
C HIS A 52 -21.64 -21.03 21.55
N GLY A 53 -22.06 -20.77 22.78
CA GLY A 53 -21.27 -20.97 24.00
C GLY A 53 -20.46 -19.73 24.42
N GLY A 54 -19.72 -19.87 25.52
CA GLY A 54 -18.95 -18.79 26.16
C GLY A 54 -19.71 -18.09 27.29
N LEU A 55 -19.04 -17.15 27.95
CA LEU A 55 -19.58 -16.40 29.08
C LEU A 55 -19.99 -14.97 28.66
N PRO A 56 -21.29 -14.61 28.73
CA PRO A 56 -21.74 -13.26 28.38
C PRO A 56 -21.49 -12.26 29.51
N VAL A 57 -20.80 -11.16 29.23
CA VAL A 57 -20.47 -10.12 30.23
C VAL A 57 -20.80 -8.72 29.72
N TYR A 58 -21.38 -7.90 30.59
CA TYR A 58 -21.45 -6.45 30.37
C TYR A 58 -20.09 -5.83 30.70
N LEU A 59 -19.49 -5.16 29.72
CA LEU A 59 -18.25 -4.43 29.90
C LEU A 59 -18.21 -3.29 28.88
N ASP A 60 -18.34 -2.06 29.36
CA ASP A 60 -18.26 -0.86 28.53
C ASP A 60 -16.93 -0.15 28.79
N ARG A 61 -16.15 0.07 27.74
CA ARG A 61 -14.85 0.76 27.82
C ARG A 61 -14.97 2.21 28.27
N HIS A 62 -16.16 2.80 28.16
CA HIS A 62 -16.42 4.18 28.59
C HIS A 62 -16.91 4.25 30.05
N ASP A 63 -17.12 3.11 30.71
CA ASP A 63 -17.48 3.06 32.13
C ASP A 63 -16.24 3.34 32.99
N PRO A 64 -16.26 4.32 33.92
CA PRO A 64 -15.16 4.54 34.86
C PRO A 64 -14.77 3.30 35.67
N ALA A 65 -15.72 2.36 35.88
CA ALA A 65 -15.47 1.09 36.57
C ALA A 65 -14.89 0.00 35.65
N PHE A 66 -14.55 0.30 34.40
CA PHE A 66 -14.05 -0.65 33.40
C PHE A 66 -12.87 -1.47 33.92
N GLY A 67 -11.80 -0.82 34.38
CA GLY A 67 -10.58 -1.52 34.85
C GLY A 67 -10.85 -2.48 36.02
N THR A 68 -11.66 -2.03 36.99
CA THR A 68 -12.05 -2.87 38.13
C THR A 68 -12.92 -4.06 37.71
N SER A 69 -13.85 -3.83 36.78
CA SER A 69 -14.73 -4.88 36.25
C SER A 69 -13.97 -5.89 35.41
N LEU A 70 -13.00 -5.43 34.61
CA LEU A 70 -12.09 -6.27 33.84
C LEU A 70 -11.22 -7.14 34.75
N ALA A 71 -10.60 -6.56 35.78
CA ALA A 71 -9.74 -7.30 36.71
C ALA A 71 -10.48 -8.46 37.43
N LYS A 72 -11.76 -8.28 37.76
CA LYS A 72 -12.61 -9.34 38.35
C LYS A 72 -12.73 -10.58 37.46
N LEU A 73 -12.63 -10.41 36.14
CA LEU A 73 -12.69 -11.52 35.20
C LEU A 73 -11.40 -12.34 35.19
N LYS A 74 -10.27 -11.82 35.71
CA LYS A 74 -8.94 -12.45 35.66
C LYS A 74 -8.54 -12.89 34.25
N PRO A 75 -8.54 -11.96 33.26
CA PRO A 75 -8.19 -12.28 31.89
C PRO A 75 -6.74 -12.79 31.79
N PHE A 76 -6.54 -13.83 30.99
CA PHE A 76 -5.21 -14.16 30.47
C PHE A 76 -4.86 -13.23 29.31
N VAL A 77 -5.83 -12.99 28.42
CA VAL A 77 -5.73 -12.07 27.29
C VAL A 77 -7.00 -11.22 27.24
N VAL A 78 -6.83 -9.91 26.98
CA VAL A 78 -7.89 -9.01 26.58
C VAL A 78 -7.76 -8.73 25.09
N VAL A 79 -8.82 -8.96 24.32
CA VAL A 79 -8.90 -8.64 22.90
C VAL A 79 -9.87 -7.49 22.68
N ASP A 80 -9.37 -6.37 22.17
CA ASP A 80 -10.21 -5.26 21.76
C ASP A 80 -10.64 -5.40 20.29
N ALA A 81 -11.91 -5.76 20.10
CA ALA A 81 -12.56 -5.79 18.79
C ALA A 81 -13.68 -4.73 18.69
N SER A 82 -13.58 -3.66 19.49
CA SER A 82 -14.66 -2.68 19.72
C SER A 82 -14.53 -1.36 18.95
N GLY A 83 -13.87 -1.35 17.78
CA GLY A 83 -13.64 -0.15 16.95
C GLY A 83 -14.89 0.70 16.59
N PRO A 84 -14.73 1.84 15.88
CA PRO A 84 -13.52 2.26 15.15
C PRO A 84 -12.43 2.78 16.08
N PHE A 85 -11.17 2.47 15.75
CA PHE A 85 -9.99 2.85 16.54
C PHE A 85 -9.59 4.32 16.32
N GLN A 86 -10.01 4.91 15.20
CA GLN A 86 -9.86 6.32 14.86
C GLN A 86 -10.52 7.27 15.90
N ASN A 87 -11.41 6.75 16.75
CA ASN A 87 -12.18 7.53 17.72
C ASN A 87 -11.69 7.36 19.16
N TYR A 88 -10.56 6.70 19.38
CA TYR A 88 -9.94 6.57 20.71
C TYR A 88 -9.15 7.86 21.01
N ALA A 89 -9.85 8.91 21.43
CA ALA A 89 -9.29 10.22 21.80
C ALA A 89 -8.94 10.33 23.31
N GLU A 90 -8.11 11.33 23.66
CA GLU A 90 -7.52 11.73 24.97
C GLU A 90 -6.90 10.62 25.86
N ASP A 91 -7.49 9.43 25.94
CA ASP A 91 -6.99 8.26 26.65
C ASP A 91 -6.95 7.04 25.72
N THR A 92 -6.15 7.19 24.64
CA THR A 92 -6.05 6.26 23.53
C THR A 92 -5.75 4.82 23.98
N TYR A 93 -4.93 4.64 25.01
CA TYR A 93 -4.49 3.33 25.47
C TYR A 93 -5.00 2.92 26.86
N SER A 94 -6.06 3.57 27.38
CA SER A 94 -6.76 3.19 28.63
C SER A 94 -7.00 1.69 28.79
N ILE A 95 -7.50 1.04 27.74
CA ILE A 95 -7.82 -0.39 27.75
C ILE A 95 -6.54 -1.23 27.88
N VAL A 96 -5.46 -0.82 27.21
CA VAL A 96 -4.15 -1.48 27.30
C VAL A 96 -3.65 -1.39 28.72
N MET A 97 -3.68 -0.20 29.31
CA MET A 97 -3.24 0.04 30.69
C MET A 97 -4.07 -0.76 31.70
N ALA A 98 -5.39 -0.81 31.52
CA ALA A 98 -6.27 -1.62 32.37
C ALA A 98 -5.99 -3.13 32.25
N ALA A 99 -5.70 -3.63 31.05
CA ALA A 99 -5.34 -5.02 30.83
C ALA A 99 -3.99 -5.37 31.49
N LEU A 100 -2.97 -4.51 31.31
CA LEU A 100 -1.66 -4.68 31.93
C LEU A 100 -1.75 -4.62 33.46
N ALA A 101 -2.51 -3.69 34.02
CA ALA A 101 -2.76 -3.57 35.46
C ALA A 101 -3.48 -4.80 36.04
N ALA A 102 -4.33 -5.47 35.23
CA ALA A 102 -4.96 -6.73 35.60
C ALA A 102 -4.02 -7.96 35.45
N GLY A 103 -2.76 -7.76 35.05
CA GLY A 103 -1.79 -8.85 34.81
C GLY A 103 -2.10 -9.65 33.54
N SER A 104 -2.81 -9.07 32.57
CA SER A 104 -3.22 -9.72 31.32
C SER A 104 -2.35 -9.28 30.15
N HIS A 105 -2.22 -10.15 29.15
CA HIS A 105 -1.81 -9.72 27.82
C HIS A 105 -2.93 -8.90 27.17
N TYR A 106 -2.57 -8.09 26.18
CA TYR A 106 -3.49 -7.28 25.39
C TYR A 106 -3.27 -7.51 23.90
N MET A 107 -4.35 -7.51 23.14
CA MET A 107 -4.30 -7.31 21.70
C MET A 107 -5.53 -6.59 21.17
N ASP A 108 -5.45 -6.03 19.97
CA ASP A 108 -6.58 -5.42 19.28
C ASP A 108 -6.62 -5.75 17.79
N LEU A 109 -7.75 -5.44 17.16
CA LEU A 109 -7.96 -5.61 15.72
C LEU A 109 -7.86 -4.26 14.96
N SER A 110 -7.03 -3.32 15.43
CA SER A 110 -6.97 -1.97 14.87
C SER A 110 -6.56 -1.93 13.41
N ASP A 111 -7.29 -1.12 12.63
CA ASP A 111 -6.96 -0.72 11.27
C ASP A 111 -6.49 0.74 11.18
N ASP A 112 -6.30 1.40 12.33
CA ASP A 112 -5.83 2.78 12.41
C ASP A 112 -4.31 2.84 12.55
N ALA A 113 -3.64 3.59 11.67
CA ALA A 113 -2.18 3.64 11.60
C ALA A 113 -1.56 4.32 12.84
N ASN A 114 -2.17 5.42 13.32
CA ASN A 114 -1.68 6.15 14.48
C ASN A 114 -1.82 5.31 15.75
N PHE A 115 -2.99 4.73 15.98
CA PHE A 115 -3.25 3.84 17.10
C PHE A 115 -2.27 2.64 17.10
N THR A 116 -2.10 2.01 15.93
CA THR A 116 -1.30 0.78 15.81
C THR A 116 0.19 1.04 16.02
N SER A 117 0.71 2.17 15.53
CA SER A 117 2.13 2.53 15.68
C SER A 117 2.45 3.07 17.07
N GLY A 118 1.56 3.88 17.65
CA GLY A 118 1.75 4.50 18.96
C GLY A 118 1.75 3.52 20.14
N ILE A 119 1.27 2.28 19.98
CA ILE A 119 1.27 1.26 21.05
C ILE A 119 2.68 0.99 21.60
N SER A 120 3.72 1.26 20.81
CA SER A 120 5.13 1.13 21.21
C SER A 120 5.54 2.07 22.35
N GLU A 121 4.79 3.14 22.60
CA GLU A 121 4.98 4.02 23.76
C GLU A 121 4.83 3.27 25.09
N LEU A 122 4.06 2.17 25.11
CA LEU A 122 3.82 1.35 26.30
C LEU A 122 4.79 0.16 26.44
N GLU A 123 5.89 0.15 25.69
CA GLU A 123 6.79 -1.01 25.66
C GLU A 123 7.36 -1.34 27.04
N GLN A 124 7.82 -0.31 27.75
CA GLN A 124 8.47 -0.47 29.05
C GLN A 124 7.46 -0.90 30.12
N GLU A 125 6.26 -0.31 30.09
CA GLU A 125 5.15 -0.63 30.98
C GLU A 125 4.77 -2.10 30.83
N ALA A 126 4.54 -2.57 29.60
CA ALA A 126 4.20 -3.97 29.34
C ALA A 126 5.33 -4.91 29.78
N ARG A 127 6.60 -4.55 29.54
CA ARG A 127 7.76 -5.35 29.94
C ARG A 127 7.90 -5.42 31.46
N SER A 128 7.62 -4.33 32.18
CA SER A 128 7.74 -4.27 33.65
C SER A 128 6.80 -5.23 34.38
N VAL A 129 5.63 -5.52 33.80
CA VAL A 129 4.66 -6.49 34.33
C VAL A 129 4.79 -7.88 33.69
N GLY A 130 5.79 -8.10 32.83
CA GLY A 130 6.03 -9.37 32.14
C GLY A 130 4.90 -9.76 31.18
N LYS A 131 4.24 -8.77 30.55
CA LYS A 131 3.13 -8.98 29.61
C LYS A 131 3.45 -8.46 28.23
N THR A 132 2.55 -8.77 27.30
CA THR A 132 2.65 -8.40 25.89
C THR A 132 1.40 -7.63 25.49
N ALA A 133 1.58 -6.53 24.77
CA ALA A 133 0.51 -5.77 24.15
C ALA A 133 0.78 -5.66 22.64
N LEU A 134 -0.08 -6.27 21.81
CA LEU A 134 0.08 -6.22 20.35
C LEU A 134 -1.07 -5.45 19.70
N SER A 135 -0.74 -4.43 18.91
CA SER A 135 -1.76 -3.68 18.16
C SER A 135 -1.81 -4.08 16.68
N GLY A 136 -3.00 -4.02 16.09
CA GLY A 136 -3.21 -4.36 14.68
C GLY A 136 -3.11 -5.87 14.41
N VAL A 137 -3.61 -6.69 15.32
CA VAL A 137 -3.63 -8.16 15.21
C VAL A 137 -4.77 -8.62 14.29
N SER A 138 -4.76 -8.11 13.05
CA SER A 138 -5.83 -8.24 12.05
C SER A 138 -5.26 -8.50 10.65
N SER A 139 -6.07 -8.42 9.59
CA SER A 139 -5.60 -8.54 8.20
C SER A 139 -4.44 -7.57 7.91
N VAL A 140 -4.52 -6.36 8.44
CA VAL A 140 -3.43 -5.38 8.42
C VAL A 140 -3.14 -4.89 9.84
N PRO A 141 -1.87 -4.70 10.22
CA PRO A 141 -0.67 -5.07 9.48
C PRO A 141 -0.26 -6.54 9.68
N ALA A 142 -0.96 -7.34 10.48
CA ALA A 142 -0.46 -8.68 10.86
C ALA A 142 -0.35 -9.64 9.66
N LEU A 143 -1.44 -9.94 8.93
CA LEU A 143 -1.35 -10.85 7.78
C LEU A 143 -0.49 -10.25 6.65
N SER A 144 -0.63 -8.95 6.38
CA SER A 144 0.14 -8.30 5.32
C SER A 144 1.64 -8.33 5.58
N SER A 145 2.07 -8.10 6.82
CA SER A 145 3.48 -8.16 7.20
C SER A 145 4.07 -9.56 7.13
N VAL A 146 3.30 -10.60 7.50
CA VAL A 146 3.73 -12.01 7.33
C VAL A 146 3.95 -12.33 5.84
N ALA A 147 3.05 -11.87 4.97
CA ALA A 147 3.20 -12.04 3.53
C ALA A 147 4.45 -11.32 2.99
N VAL A 148 4.71 -10.08 3.42
CA VAL A 148 5.95 -9.37 3.04
C VAL A 148 7.19 -10.12 3.55
N GLU A 149 7.21 -10.55 4.81
CA GLU A 149 8.37 -11.22 5.41
C GLU A 149 8.68 -12.54 4.71
N ALA A 150 7.66 -13.33 4.35
CA ALA A 150 7.84 -14.55 3.59
C ALA A 150 8.47 -14.32 2.21
N MET A 151 8.04 -13.27 1.49
CA MET A 151 8.57 -12.94 0.16
C MET A 151 9.93 -12.22 0.22
N ARG A 152 10.24 -11.53 1.32
CA ARG A 152 11.43 -10.68 1.46
C ARG A 152 12.74 -11.45 1.29
N SER A 153 12.79 -12.71 1.69
CA SER A 153 14.02 -13.52 1.72
C SER A 153 14.72 -13.65 0.36
N ASP A 154 13.99 -13.40 -0.73
CA ASP A 154 14.47 -13.43 -2.11
C ASP A 154 15.01 -12.09 -2.64
N PHE A 155 14.82 -11.00 -1.89
CA PHE A 155 15.17 -9.65 -2.32
C PHE A 155 16.47 -9.18 -1.65
N LEU A 156 17.36 -8.59 -2.45
CA LEU A 156 18.44 -7.76 -1.94
C LEU A 156 17.89 -6.42 -1.43
N ARG A 157 16.92 -5.87 -2.17
CA ARG A 157 16.29 -4.58 -1.86
C ARG A 157 14.82 -4.62 -2.24
N LEU A 158 13.95 -4.20 -1.32
CA LEU A 158 12.54 -3.95 -1.59
C LEU A 158 12.35 -2.46 -1.90
N ASP A 159 11.78 -2.16 -3.06
CA ASP A 159 11.53 -0.77 -3.49
C ASP A 159 10.03 -0.42 -3.39
N PHE A 160 9.16 -1.41 -3.61
CA PHE A 160 7.71 -1.24 -3.68
C PHE A 160 6.99 -2.30 -2.85
N ILE A 161 6.03 -1.86 -2.04
CA ILE A 161 5.06 -2.73 -1.36
C ILE A 161 3.67 -2.15 -1.59
N GLU A 162 2.72 -2.98 -1.99
CA GLU A 162 1.32 -2.60 -2.06
C GLU A 162 0.42 -3.70 -1.54
N SER A 163 -0.54 -3.34 -0.71
CA SER A 163 -1.57 -4.28 -0.25
C SER A 163 -2.96 -3.82 -0.69
N ALA A 164 -3.82 -4.80 -0.99
CA ALA A 164 -5.19 -4.55 -1.42
C ALA A 164 -6.17 -5.50 -0.74
N ILE A 165 -7.31 -4.99 -0.25
CA ILE A 165 -8.41 -5.79 0.30
C ILE A 165 -9.70 -5.55 -0.50
N LEU A 166 -10.27 -6.63 -1.01
CA LEU A 166 -11.47 -6.66 -1.83
C LEU A 166 -12.53 -7.59 -1.22
N PRO A 167 -13.40 -7.11 -0.31
CA PRO A 167 -14.45 -7.94 0.27
C PRO A 167 -15.52 -8.32 -0.76
N GLY A 168 -16.15 -9.48 -0.55
CA GLY A 168 -17.38 -9.85 -1.27
C GLY A 168 -18.56 -8.99 -0.83
N ASN A 169 -19.49 -8.72 -1.75
CA ASN A 169 -20.62 -7.84 -1.46
C ASN A 169 -21.63 -8.44 -0.48
N ARG A 170 -21.69 -9.75 -0.31
CA ARG A 170 -22.55 -10.40 0.69
C ARG A 170 -21.94 -10.44 2.09
N ALA A 171 -20.68 -9.99 2.23
CA ALA A 171 -20.04 -9.94 3.53
C ALA A 171 -20.74 -8.94 4.47
N PRO A 172 -21.03 -9.31 5.73
CA PRO A 172 -21.58 -8.39 6.71
C PRO A 172 -20.66 -7.19 6.93
N ARG A 173 -21.24 -6.00 6.86
CA ARG A 173 -20.53 -4.73 7.08
C ARG A 173 -20.84 -4.21 8.48
N GLY A 174 -19.87 -4.33 9.37
CA GLY A 174 -19.94 -3.75 10.71
C GLY A 174 -20.06 -2.22 10.64
N LEU A 175 -20.81 -1.62 11.56
CA LEU A 175 -20.93 -0.15 11.61
C LEU A 175 -19.57 0.53 11.85
N ALA A 176 -18.67 -0.12 12.60
CA ALA A 176 -17.31 0.35 12.82
C ALA A 176 -16.53 0.48 11.50
N VAL A 177 -16.53 -0.57 10.67
CA VAL A 177 -15.89 -0.58 9.34
C VAL A 177 -16.49 0.50 8.43
N MET A 178 -17.82 0.65 8.43
CA MET A 178 -18.48 1.70 7.66
C MET A 178 -18.04 3.11 8.09
N ARG A 179 -17.89 3.35 9.39
CA ARG A 179 -17.38 4.62 9.91
C ARG A 179 -15.93 4.86 9.56
N ALA A 180 -15.07 3.85 9.69
CA ALA A 180 -13.66 3.93 9.31
C ALA A 180 -13.48 4.30 7.83
N ILE A 181 -14.19 3.64 6.92
CA ILE A 181 -14.14 3.95 5.48
C ILE A 181 -14.65 5.36 5.19
N LEU A 182 -15.83 5.71 5.70
CA LEU A 182 -16.46 7.00 5.41
C LEU A 182 -15.76 8.19 6.09
N GLY A 183 -15.14 7.96 7.25
CA GLY A 183 -14.35 8.96 7.97
C GLY A 183 -13.07 9.36 7.24
N GLN A 184 -12.57 8.49 6.35
CA GLN A 184 -11.38 8.75 5.53
C GLN A 184 -11.72 9.16 4.08
N THR A 185 -12.94 8.89 3.62
CA THR A 185 -13.34 9.11 2.22
C THR A 185 -13.21 10.58 1.82
N GLY A 186 -12.33 10.83 0.84
CA GLY A 186 -11.97 12.15 0.28
C GLY A 186 -11.15 13.06 1.21
N ARG A 187 -10.83 12.64 2.44
CA ARG A 187 -9.86 13.31 3.31
C ARG A 187 -8.42 12.98 2.90
N PRO A 188 -7.43 13.83 3.19
CA PRO A 188 -6.03 13.49 2.95
C PRO A 188 -5.62 12.25 3.77
N ILE A 189 -4.95 11.30 3.11
CA ILE A 189 -4.27 10.16 3.73
C ILE A 189 -2.79 10.22 3.38
N ALA A 190 -1.93 9.99 4.38
CA ALA A 190 -0.49 9.98 4.19
C ALA A 190 -0.03 8.66 3.59
N ILE A 191 0.82 8.71 2.56
CA ILE A 191 1.45 7.56 1.92
C ILE A 191 2.95 7.83 1.76
N CYS A 192 3.79 6.81 1.90
CA CYS A 192 5.19 6.89 1.51
C CYS A 192 5.31 6.56 0.03
N ARG A 193 5.76 7.52 -0.79
CA ARG A 193 5.99 7.29 -2.22
C ARG A 193 7.33 7.89 -2.60
N ASP A 194 8.22 7.06 -3.12
CA ASP A 194 9.61 7.40 -3.42
C ASP A 194 10.41 7.96 -2.21
N GLY A 195 10.28 7.31 -1.06
CA GLY A 195 10.96 7.68 0.18
C GLY A 195 10.41 8.92 0.89
N ALA A 196 9.50 9.66 0.26
CA ALA A 196 8.88 10.85 0.84
C ALA A 196 7.45 10.58 1.31
N LEU A 197 7.10 11.17 2.46
CA LEU A 197 5.71 11.23 2.90
C LEU A 197 4.94 12.21 2.02
N THR A 198 3.91 11.72 1.33
CA THR A 198 3.01 12.50 0.48
C THR A 198 1.57 12.27 0.90
N SER A 199 0.66 13.13 0.46
CA SER A 199 -0.77 13.00 0.77
C SER A 199 -1.57 12.76 -0.49
N VAL A 200 -2.47 11.79 -0.45
CA VAL A 200 -3.49 11.56 -1.49
C VAL A 200 -4.89 11.61 -0.87
N PRO A 201 -5.95 11.98 -1.60
CA PRO A 201 -7.29 11.90 -1.05
C PRO A 201 -7.71 10.44 -0.83
N GLY A 202 -8.36 10.14 0.29
CA GLY A 202 -8.98 8.85 0.54
C GLY A 202 -10.05 8.55 -0.50
N TRP A 203 -10.19 7.27 -0.81
CA TRP A 203 -11.04 6.77 -1.89
C TRP A 203 -10.76 7.41 -3.26
N SER A 204 -9.49 7.72 -3.55
CA SER A 204 -8.99 8.21 -4.85
C SER A 204 -8.14 7.15 -5.57
N GLY A 205 -7.52 7.53 -6.70
CA GLY A 205 -6.60 6.65 -7.42
C GLY A 205 -7.27 5.43 -8.04
N LEU A 206 -8.45 5.60 -8.64
CA LEU A 206 -9.25 4.52 -9.22
C LEU A 206 -8.41 3.61 -10.11
N GLU A 207 -8.41 2.31 -9.79
CA GLU A 207 -7.75 1.28 -10.57
C GLU A 207 -8.63 0.03 -10.62
N ARG A 208 -8.78 -0.59 -11.80
CA ARG A 208 -9.41 -1.92 -11.91
C ARG A 208 -8.35 -3.00 -11.73
N ARG A 209 -8.54 -3.84 -10.73
CA ARG A 209 -7.57 -4.86 -10.32
C ARG A 209 -8.21 -6.23 -10.19
N ARG A 210 -7.54 -7.23 -10.78
CA ARG A 210 -7.74 -8.67 -10.52
C ARG A 210 -6.85 -9.05 -9.34
N ILE A 211 -7.35 -9.87 -8.41
CA ILE A 211 -6.54 -10.43 -7.32
C ILE A 211 -6.49 -11.95 -7.49
N GLY A 212 -5.30 -12.52 -7.39
CA GLY A 212 -5.04 -13.95 -7.51
C GLY A 212 -5.08 -14.48 -8.96
N PRO A 213 -4.91 -15.81 -9.13
CA PRO A 213 -4.78 -16.43 -10.44
C PRO A 213 -6.04 -16.28 -11.30
N ARG A 214 -5.89 -16.43 -12.63
CA ARG A 214 -7.02 -16.36 -13.58
C ARG A 214 -8.15 -17.31 -13.20
N ASN A 215 -7.81 -18.51 -12.75
CA ASN A 215 -8.73 -19.51 -12.24
C ASN A 215 -8.60 -19.56 -10.72
N GLY A 216 -9.68 -19.31 -9.98
CA GLY A 216 -9.69 -19.31 -8.51
C GLY A 216 -9.53 -17.93 -7.87
N GLY A 217 -8.99 -16.93 -8.57
CA GLY A 217 -8.92 -15.54 -8.10
C GLY A 217 -10.25 -14.78 -8.15
N LEU A 218 -10.17 -13.48 -7.87
CA LEU A 218 -11.28 -12.53 -8.01
C LEU A 218 -11.28 -11.86 -9.39
N PRO A 219 -12.45 -11.62 -10.01
CA PRO A 219 -12.53 -10.85 -11.25
C PRO A 219 -12.09 -9.40 -11.02
N PRO A 220 -11.78 -8.64 -12.08
CA PRO A 220 -11.37 -7.24 -11.96
C PRO A 220 -12.41 -6.36 -11.26
N ARG A 221 -12.08 -5.85 -10.06
CA ARG A 221 -12.88 -4.93 -9.25
C ARG A 221 -12.19 -3.57 -9.14
N TRP A 222 -12.96 -2.53 -8.84
CA TRP A 222 -12.38 -1.22 -8.58
C TRP A 222 -11.70 -1.18 -7.20
N THR A 223 -10.55 -0.52 -7.17
CA THR A 223 -9.77 -0.23 -5.97
C THR A 223 -9.51 1.27 -5.89
N SER A 224 -9.41 1.76 -4.65
CA SER A 224 -9.04 3.13 -4.33
C SER A 224 -8.12 3.17 -3.12
N PHE A 225 -7.33 4.23 -2.98
CA PHE A 225 -6.47 4.42 -1.81
C PHE A 225 -7.31 4.60 -0.54
N ILE A 226 -6.87 3.99 0.56
CA ILE A 226 -7.44 4.17 1.90
C ILE A 226 -6.32 4.05 2.93
N GLY A 227 -6.47 4.69 4.09
CA GLY A 227 -5.51 4.56 5.18
C GLY A 227 -5.52 3.15 5.78
N ALA A 228 -4.34 2.68 6.15
CA ALA A 228 -4.10 1.43 6.86
C ALA A 228 -2.75 1.52 7.61
N PRO A 229 -2.50 0.68 8.64
CA PRO A 229 -1.26 0.72 9.40
C PRO A 229 0.00 0.46 8.55
N ASP A 230 -0.12 -0.37 7.51
CA ASP A 230 0.94 -0.70 6.56
C ASP A 230 1.64 0.55 6.01
N LEU A 231 0.86 1.59 5.66
CA LEU A 231 1.37 2.84 5.07
C LEU A 231 2.40 3.55 5.96
N GLN A 232 2.27 3.41 7.28
CA GLN A 232 3.16 4.04 8.26
C GLN A 232 4.26 3.08 8.72
N LEU A 233 3.94 1.78 8.86
CA LEU A 233 4.83 0.79 9.47
C LEU A 233 5.84 0.21 8.47
N PHE A 234 5.43 -0.06 7.23
CA PHE A 234 6.26 -0.79 6.27
C PHE A 234 7.43 0.00 5.67
N PRO A 235 7.34 1.33 5.45
CA PRO A 235 8.48 2.09 4.91
C PRO A 235 9.73 1.94 5.80
N GLY A 236 9.57 2.12 7.11
CA GLY A 236 10.66 1.98 8.08
C GLY A 236 11.07 0.52 8.31
N ARG A 237 10.11 -0.41 8.42
CA ARG A 237 10.39 -1.83 8.72
C ARG A 237 11.14 -2.55 7.59
N TYR A 238 10.82 -2.23 6.34
CA TYR A 238 11.33 -2.95 5.17
C TYR A 238 12.26 -2.11 4.28
N GLY A 239 12.43 -0.81 4.56
CA GLY A 239 13.22 0.10 3.72
C GLY A 239 12.61 0.36 2.34
N ALA A 240 11.31 0.06 2.17
CA ALA A 240 10.62 0.25 0.91
C ALA A 240 10.42 1.75 0.62
N ARG A 241 10.78 2.17 -0.60
CA ARG A 241 10.61 3.57 -1.03
C ARG A 241 9.15 3.93 -1.22
N THR A 242 8.36 3.02 -1.80
CA THR A 242 6.92 3.19 -1.96
C THR A 242 6.16 2.13 -1.18
N VAL A 243 5.19 2.58 -0.39
CA VAL A 243 4.19 1.74 0.27
C VAL A 243 2.80 2.29 -0.01
N LEU A 244 1.95 1.47 -0.63
CA LEU A 244 0.57 1.81 -0.98
C LEU A 244 -0.42 0.84 -0.34
N PHE A 245 -1.62 1.32 -0.06
CA PHE A 245 -2.71 0.50 0.43
C PHE A 245 -4.02 0.85 -0.27
N ARG A 246 -4.77 -0.19 -0.67
CA ARG A 246 -6.00 -0.06 -1.43
C ARG A 246 -7.13 -0.88 -0.84
N ALA A 247 -8.33 -0.35 -0.95
CA ALA A 247 -9.55 -1.12 -0.72
C ALA A 247 -10.51 -0.98 -1.88
N GLY A 248 -11.41 -1.94 -2.03
CA GLY A 248 -12.44 -1.94 -3.05
C GLY A 248 -13.80 -2.36 -2.55
N LEU A 249 -14.80 -2.15 -3.40
CA LEU A 249 -16.15 -2.67 -3.23
C LEU A 249 -16.45 -3.47 -4.49
N GLU A 250 -17.09 -4.62 -4.35
CA GLU A 250 -17.34 -5.50 -5.50
C GLU A 250 -18.24 -4.83 -6.54
N LEU A 251 -19.30 -4.13 -6.12
CA LEU A 251 -20.21 -3.47 -7.04
C LEU A 251 -19.65 -2.15 -7.52
N SER A 252 -19.53 -2.00 -8.85
CA SER A 252 -19.04 -0.76 -9.48
C SER A 252 -19.89 0.45 -9.09
N VAL A 253 -21.21 0.31 -9.00
CA VAL A 253 -22.11 1.39 -8.57
C VAL A 253 -21.80 1.88 -7.15
N MET A 254 -21.48 0.97 -6.22
CA MET A 254 -21.11 1.34 -4.85
C MET A 254 -19.73 1.98 -4.81
N HIS A 255 -18.77 1.41 -5.53
CA HIS A 255 -17.40 1.93 -5.53
C HIS A 255 -17.30 3.32 -6.17
N LEU A 256 -17.88 3.49 -7.37
CA LEU A 256 -17.88 4.75 -8.10
C LEU A 256 -18.81 5.77 -7.43
N GLY A 257 -19.90 5.34 -6.80
CA GLY A 257 -20.77 6.20 -5.99
C GLY A 257 -20.02 6.78 -4.79
N LEU A 258 -19.27 5.95 -4.05
CA LEU A 258 -18.44 6.43 -2.95
C LEU A 258 -17.29 7.33 -3.43
N TRP A 259 -16.69 7.02 -4.58
CA TRP A 259 -15.73 7.91 -5.23
C TRP A 259 -16.35 9.27 -5.61
N ALA A 260 -17.58 9.29 -6.12
CA ALA A 260 -18.28 10.55 -6.41
C ALA A 260 -18.56 11.34 -5.12
N LEU A 261 -19.05 10.67 -4.06
CA LEU A 261 -19.27 11.30 -2.75
C LEU A 261 -17.98 11.85 -2.12
N SER A 262 -16.83 11.23 -2.39
CA SER A 262 -15.54 11.73 -1.92
C SER A 262 -15.20 13.13 -2.44
N TRP A 263 -15.81 13.58 -3.54
CA TRP A 263 -15.61 14.95 -4.02
C TRP A 263 -16.26 15.99 -3.10
N LEU A 264 -17.31 15.65 -2.36
CA LEU A 264 -17.92 16.56 -1.39
C LEU A 264 -16.93 16.93 -0.28
N THR A 265 -16.14 15.97 0.20
CA THR A 265 -15.08 16.23 1.18
C THR A 265 -13.86 16.89 0.54
N ARG A 266 -13.46 16.50 -0.68
CA ARG A 266 -12.32 17.12 -1.41
C ARG A 266 -12.56 18.60 -1.74
N LEU A 267 -13.79 18.94 -2.13
CA LEU A 267 -14.22 20.32 -2.40
C LEU A 267 -14.59 21.07 -1.10
N ARG A 268 -14.38 20.47 0.07
CA ARG A 268 -14.67 21.03 1.39
C ARG A 268 -16.14 21.45 1.59
N LEU A 269 -17.08 20.82 0.88
CA LEU A 269 -18.52 21.02 1.07
C LEU A 269 -19.01 20.38 2.38
N ILE A 270 -18.36 19.31 2.81
CA ILE A 270 -18.55 18.65 4.10
C ILE A 270 -17.20 18.23 4.68
N THR A 271 -17.11 18.08 6.00
CA THR A 271 -15.86 17.66 6.67
C THR A 271 -15.68 16.15 6.72
N SER A 272 -16.77 15.37 6.72
CA SER A 272 -16.75 13.89 6.82
C SER A 272 -18.02 13.29 6.23
N LEU A 273 -17.90 12.09 5.65
CA LEU A 273 -19.06 11.25 5.32
C LEU A 273 -19.47 10.31 6.46
N GLU A 274 -18.68 10.23 7.54
CA GLU A 274 -18.94 9.34 8.68
C GLU A 274 -20.35 9.45 9.28
N PRO A 275 -20.98 10.65 9.43
CA PRO A 275 -22.34 10.75 9.94
C PRO A 275 -23.37 9.96 9.13
N LEU A 276 -23.10 9.72 7.83
CA LEU A 276 -23.97 8.96 6.94
C LEU A 276 -23.78 7.44 7.06
N ALA A 277 -22.90 6.95 7.93
CA ALA A 277 -22.56 5.52 8.03
C ALA A 277 -23.77 4.60 8.26
N ARG A 278 -24.75 5.01 9.07
CA ARG A 278 -25.96 4.21 9.29
C ARG A 278 -26.83 4.13 8.03
N SER A 279 -27.01 5.25 7.33
CA SER A 279 -27.84 5.34 6.13
C SER A 279 -27.19 4.58 4.97
N LEU A 280 -25.90 4.81 4.73
CA LEU A 280 -25.15 4.12 3.68
C LEU A 280 -24.99 2.62 3.96
N ARG A 281 -24.93 2.21 5.23
CA ARG A 281 -24.99 0.78 5.59
C ARG A 281 -26.32 0.16 5.17
N LYS A 282 -27.46 0.80 5.44
CA LYS A 282 -28.78 0.30 4.99
C LYS A 282 -28.84 0.14 3.46
N VAL A 283 -28.29 1.11 2.72
CA VAL A 283 -28.21 1.02 1.26
C VAL A 283 -27.32 -0.14 0.83
N ALA A 284 -26.16 -0.30 1.47
CA ALA A 284 -25.24 -1.42 1.19
C ALA A 284 -25.88 -2.79 1.52
N ASP A 285 -26.68 -2.88 2.58
CA ASP A 285 -27.41 -4.09 2.97
C ASP A 285 -28.49 -4.43 1.92
N TRP A 286 -29.21 -3.43 1.40
CA TRP A 286 -30.17 -3.62 0.30
C TRP A 286 -29.50 -4.10 -0.98
N LEU A 287 -28.28 -3.62 -1.26
CA LEU A 287 -27.50 -4.02 -2.43
C LEU A 287 -26.74 -5.34 -2.23
N ALA A 288 -26.72 -5.93 -1.03
CA ALA A 288 -25.95 -7.13 -0.73
C ALA A 288 -26.24 -8.33 -1.66
N PRO A 289 -27.50 -8.62 -2.06
CA PRO A 289 -27.80 -9.75 -2.96
C PRO A 289 -27.17 -9.66 -4.35
N PHE A 290 -26.84 -8.44 -4.82
CA PHE A 290 -26.37 -8.16 -6.19
C PHE A 290 -24.87 -8.40 -6.41
N GLY A 291 -24.18 -9.06 -5.48
CA GLY A 291 -22.80 -9.49 -5.64
C GLY A 291 -22.56 -10.88 -5.07
N SER A 292 -21.30 -11.23 -4.86
CA SER A 292 -20.87 -12.54 -4.35
C SER A 292 -20.52 -12.49 -2.87
N ASP A 293 -20.26 -13.66 -2.31
CA ASP A 293 -19.66 -13.87 -1.00
C ASP A 293 -18.12 -14.02 -1.07
N ARG A 294 -17.53 -13.88 -2.27
CA ARG A 294 -16.09 -14.06 -2.52
C ARG A 294 -15.33 -12.77 -2.27
N GLY A 295 -14.39 -12.83 -1.33
CA GLY A 295 -13.47 -11.75 -1.01
C GLY A 295 -12.01 -12.16 -1.20
N GLY A 296 -11.10 -11.19 -1.11
CA GLY A 296 -9.68 -11.49 -1.22
C GLY A 296 -8.78 -10.36 -0.72
N MET A 297 -7.56 -10.74 -0.40
CA MET A 297 -6.46 -9.88 0.00
C MET A 297 -5.26 -10.18 -0.88
N GLU A 298 -4.50 -9.15 -1.22
CA GLU A 298 -3.26 -9.26 -1.99
C GLU A 298 -2.18 -8.42 -1.33
N VAL A 299 -0.96 -8.94 -1.33
CA VAL A 299 0.27 -8.21 -1.01
C VAL A 299 1.22 -8.39 -2.19
N ARG A 300 1.66 -7.29 -2.79
CA ARG A 300 2.63 -7.26 -3.88
C ARG A 300 3.90 -6.58 -3.40
N VAL A 301 5.03 -7.18 -3.73
CA VAL A 301 6.35 -6.61 -3.50
C VAL A 301 7.13 -6.56 -4.80
N ALA A 302 7.96 -5.54 -4.98
CA ALA A 302 8.87 -5.46 -6.10
C ALA A 302 10.17 -4.73 -5.70
N GLY A 303 11.25 -5.08 -6.37
CA GLY A 303 12.58 -4.61 -6.04
C GLY A 303 13.66 -5.39 -6.78
N LEU A 304 14.87 -5.41 -6.23
CA LEU A 304 15.99 -6.17 -6.77
C LEU A 304 16.19 -7.46 -5.98
N ASP A 305 16.36 -8.57 -6.69
CA ASP A 305 16.77 -9.84 -6.10
C ASP A 305 18.26 -9.86 -5.71
N LYS A 306 18.72 -11.00 -5.21
CA LYS A 306 20.12 -11.19 -4.75
C LYS A 306 21.15 -11.05 -5.87
N ASP A 307 20.75 -11.24 -7.12
CA ASP A 307 21.60 -11.08 -8.30
C ASP A 307 21.53 -9.65 -8.87
N GLY A 308 20.75 -8.77 -8.25
CA GLY A 308 20.54 -7.39 -8.70
C GLY A 308 19.58 -7.27 -9.87
N LEU A 309 18.77 -8.30 -10.14
CA LEU A 309 17.77 -8.31 -11.19
C LEU A 309 16.39 -7.89 -10.64
N PRO A 310 15.56 -7.19 -11.44
CA PRO A 310 14.22 -6.83 -11.04
C PRO A 310 13.33 -8.04 -10.83
N LYS A 311 12.74 -8.12 -9.64
CA LYS A 311 11.84 -9.18 -9.23
C LYS A 311 10.55 -8.59 -8.71
N ALA A 312 9.44 -9.27 -8.95
CA ALA A 312 8.20 -9.04 -8.24
C ALA A 312 7.69 -10.35 -7.66
N ALA A 313 7.06 -10.26 -6.49
CA ALA A 313 6.36 -11.37 -5.89
C ALA A 313 5.01 -10.89 -5.39
N ASN A 314 4.03 -11.78 -5.40
CA ASN A 314 2.73 -11.54 -4.82
C ASN A 314 2.30 -12.73 -3.95
N TRP A 315 1.59 -12.40 -2.87
CA TRP A 315 0.85 -13.34 -2.07
C TRP A 315 -0.61 -12.92 -2.06
N THR A 316 -1.50 -13.86 -2.34
CA THR A 316 -2.93 -13.61 -2.38
C THR A 316 -3.67 -14.61 -1.51
N LEU A 317 -4.71 -14.14 -0.84
CA LEU A 317 -5.64 -14.94 -0.06
C LEU A 317 -7.04 -14.71 -0.63
N ILE A 318 -7.71 -15.79 -1.01
CA ILE A 318 -9.08 -15.77 -1.52
C ILE A 318 -9.98 -16.49 -0.50
N ALA A 319 -11.02 -15.81 -0.05
CA ALA A 319 -12.03 -16.37 0.85
C ALA A 319 -13.37 -16.50 0.12
N GLU A 320 -13.96 -17.69 0.18
CA GLU A 320 -15.21 -18.07 -0.47
C GLU A 320 -16.26 -18.46 0.58
N ALA A 321 -17.45 -18.90 0.15
CA ALA A 321 -18.53 -19.39 1.03
C ALA A 321 -18.92 -18.44 2.17
N GLY A 322 -18.66 -17.14 2.03
CA GLY A 322 -18.93 -16.14 3.06
C GLY A 322 -17.96 -16.14 4.24
N ASP A 323 -16.80 -16.79 4.13
CA ASP A 323 -15.79 -16.86 5.19
C ASP A 323 -14.85 -15.63 5.24
N GLY A 324 -14.93 -14.72 4.27
CA GLY A 324 -14.17 -13.47 4.25
C GLY A 324 -14.20 -12.65 5.57
N PRO A 325 -15.33 -12.50 6.28
CA PRO A 325 -15.38 -11.82 7.57
C PRO A 325 -14.62 -12.50 8.70
N SER A 326 -14.21 -13.76 8.54
CA SER A 326 -13.39 -14.49 9.51
C SER A 326 -11.91 -14.13 9.41
N ILE A 327 -11.44 -13.64 8.24
CA ILE A 327 -10.01 -13.36 7.99
C ILE A 327 -9.41 -12.35 8.98
N PRO A 328 -10.07 -11.24 9.35
CA PRO A 328 -9.53 -10.32 10.35
C PRO A 328 -9.30 -10.94 11.74
N ALA A 329 -9.97 -12.05 12.07
CA ALA A 329 -9.82 -12.74 13.34
C ALA A 329 -8.73 -13.83 13.33
N VAL A 330 -8.16 -14.16 12.16
CA VAL A 330 -7.16 -15.23 12.02
C VAL A 330 -5.90 -14.91 12.80
N ALA A 331 -5.35 -13.70 12.64
CA ALA A 331 -4.17 -13.25 13.38
C ALA A 331 -4.38 -13.37 14.90
N ALA A 332 -5.49 -12.84 15.42
CA ALA A 332 -5.76 -12.89 16.85
C ALA A 332 -5.92 -14.32 17.38
N THR A 333 -6.47 -15.23 16.57
CA THR A 333 -6.54 -16.66 16.92
C THR A 333 -5.15 -17.28 17.05
N ILE A 334 -4.25 -17.00 16.10
CA ILE A 334 -2.86 -17.48 16.12
C ILE A 334 -2.11 -16.89 17.31
N VAL A 335 -2.19 -15.58 17.51
CA VAL A 335 -1.50 -14.88 18.60
C VAL A 335 -1.99 -15.38 19.97
N CYS A 336 -3.28 -15.65 20.16
CA CYS A 336 -3.78 -16.27 21.40
C CYS A 336 -3.13 -17.63 21.68
N LYS A 337 -2.99 -18.51 20.67
CA LYS A 337 -2.30 -19.80 20.82
C LYS A 337 -0.82 -19.61 21.18
N ARG A 338 -0.13 -18.69 20.49
CA ARG A 338 1.29 -18.39 20.73
C ARG A 338 1.56 -17.78 22.10
N LEU A 339 0.69 -16.88 22.58
CA LEU A 339 0.74 -16.36 23.96
C LEU A 339 0.56 -17.47 24.98
N ALA A 340 -0.41 -18.38 24.76
CA ALA A 340 -0.64 -19.51 25.66
C ALA A 340 0.54 -20.50 25.68
N ALA A 341 1.30 -20.60 24.58
CA ALA A 341 2.53 -21.36 24.48
C ALA A 341 3.78 -20.62 25.01
N GLY A 342 3.66 -19.33 25.38
CA GLY A 342 4.79 -18.52 25.84
C GLY A 342 5.80 -18.15 24.74
N SER A 343 5.39 -18.19 23.47
CA SER A 343 6.29 -18.03 22.32
C SER A 343 6.33 -16.60 21.74
N ILE A 344 5.83 -15.61 22.47
CA ILE A 344 5.84 -14.20 22.08
C ILE A 344 6.59 -13.38 23.12
N ALA A 345 7.52 -12.56 22.66
CA ALA A 345 8.29 -11.67 23.53
C ALA A 345 7.40 -10.64 24.25
N THR A 346 7.72 -10.38 25.51
CA THR A 346 7.10 -9.34 26.34
C THR A 346 7.38 -7.94 25.81
N GLY A 347 6.51 -6.98 26.13
CA GLY A 347 6.57 -5.59 25.64
C GLY A 347 5.37 -5.24 24.77
N ALA A 348 5.29 -3.98 24.37
CA ALA A 348 4.21 -3.43 23.55
C ALA A 348 4.74 -3.02 22.17
N ARG A 349 4.08 -3.46 21.09
CA ARG A 349 4.47 -3.16 19.71
C ARG A 349 3.35 -3.44 18.71
N SER A 350 3.46 -2.91 17.50
CA SER A 350 2.59 -3.31 16.39
C SER A 350 2.83 -4.78 16.02
N CYS A 351 1.78 -5.50 15.65
CA CYS A 351 1.86 -6.91 15.26
C CYS A 351 2.42 -7.05 13.84
N LEU A 352 3.75 -7.18 13.74
CA LEU A 352 4.48 -7.29 12.48
C LEU A 352 5.25 -8.61 12.41
N ALA A 353 4.88 -9.49 11.50
CA ALA A 353 5.54 -10.78 11.28
C ALA A 353 5.72 -11.64 12.56
N GLU A 354 4.73 -11.62 13.46
CA GLU A 354 4.75 -12.35 14.75
C GLU A 354 4.47 -13.86 14.61
N PHE A 355 4.10 -14.30 13.41
CA PHE A 355 3.76 -15.66 13.03
C PHE A 355 4.07 -15.89 11.55
N SER A 356 3.81 -17.10 11.06
CA SER A 356 4.19 -17.58 9.72
C SER A 356 2.99 -17.74 8.76
N LEU A 357 3.26 -17.94 7.46
CA LEU A 357 2.21 -18.25 6.48
C LEU A 357 1.58 -19.63 6.77
N GLU A 358 2.39 -20.58 7.25
CA GLU A 358 1.94 -21.92 7.63
C GLU A 358 0.93 -21.86 8.77
N GLU A 359 1.13 -20.97 9.75
CA GLU A 359 0.17 -20.74 10.83
C GLU A 359 -1.14 -20.10 10.33
N ILE A 360 -1.10 -19.29 9.25
CA ILE A 360 -2.31 -18.79 8.59
C ILE A 360 -3.06 -19.95 7.92
N ASP A 361 -2.36 -20.82 7.20
CA ASP A 361 -2.97 -21.98 6.53
C ASP A 361 -3.59 -22.94 7.57
N GLU A 362 -2.89 -23.22 8.67
CA GLU A 362 -3.43 -24.04 9.77
C GLU A 362 -4.68 -23.39 10.39
N ALA A 363 -4.61 -22.10 10.72
CA ALA A 363 -5.71 -21.38 11.35
C ALA A 363 -6.93 -21.22 10.43
N THR A 364 -6.74 -21.27 9.11
CA THR A 364 -7.81 -21.15 8.11
C THR A 364 -8.26 -22.48 7.51
N SER A 365 -7.66 -23.61 7.90
CA SER A 365 -7.95 -24.97 7.39
C SER A 365 -9.42 -25.41 7.44
N HIS A 366 -10.20 -24.82 8.35
CA HIS A 366 -11.63 -25.09 8.53
C HIS A 366 -12.54 -24.11 7.78
N LEU A 367 -11.97 -23.15 7.05
CA LEU A 367 -12.65 -22.13 6.26
C LEU A 367 -12.46 -22.42 4.77
N SER A 368 -13.33 -21.86 3.92
CA SER A 368 -13.18 -21.88 2.47
C SER A 368 -12.18 -20.84 2.01
N VAL A 369 -10.92 -21.01 2.40
CA VAL A 369 -9.81 -20.08 2.14
C VAL A 369 -8.72 -20.77 1.33
N LYS A 370 -8.18 -20.06 0.34
CA LYS A 370 -7.04 -20.51 -0.47
C LYS A 370 -6.02 -19.40 -0.57
N THR A 371 -4.76 -19.76 -0.38
CA THR A 371 -3.61 -18.87 -0.57
C THR A 371 -2.89 -19.21 -1.88
N PHE A 372 -2.31 -18.20 -2.52
CA PHE A 372 -1.50 -18.36 -3.72
C PHE A 372 -0.27 -17.47 -3.63
N GLY A 373 0.88 -18.01 -3.97
CA GLY A 373 2.11 -17.25 -4.17
C GLY A 373 2.50 -17.29 -5.64
N GLU A 374 2.85 -16.13 -6.19
CA GLU A 374 3.38 -16.02 -7.55
C GLU A 374 4.62 -15.13 -7.52
N THR A 375 5.64 -15.56 -8.24
CA THR A 375 6.88 -14.82 -8.42
C THR A 375 7.08 -14.63 -9.90
N ASP A 376 7.42 -13.41 -10.31
CA ASP A 376 7.67 -13.06 -11.69
C ASP A 376 8.98 -12.28 -11.80
N ILE A 377 9.67 -12.47 -12.92
CA ILE A 377 10.74 -11.56 -13.31
C ILE A 377 10.02 -10.26 -13.70
N ALA A 378 10.39 -9.14 -13.08
CA ALA A 378 9.64 -7.89 -13.22
C ALA A 378 10.45 -6.83 -13.98
N PRO A 379 10.94 -7.12 -15.20
CA PRO A 379 11.86 -6.24 -15.89
C PRO A 379 11.22 -4.86 -16.07
N CYS A 380 12.00 -3.81 -15.84
CA CYS A 380 11.59 -2.43 -16.11
C CYS A 380 11.54 -2.19 -17.63
N LEU A 381 10.97 -1.05 -18.06
CA LEU A 381 10.70 -0.81 -19.49
C LEU A 381 11.96 -0.95 -20.35
N PHE A 382 13.09 -0.41 -19.89
CA PHE A 382 14.34 -0.45 -20.64
C PHE A 382 15.00 -1.84 -20.62
N GLN A 383 14.79 -2.63 -19.56
CA GLN A 383 15.22 -4.03 -19.53
C GLN A 383 14.41 -4.89 -20.49
N GLN A 384 13.09 -4.67 -20.54
CA GLN A 384 12.23 -5.33 -21.53
C GLN A 384 12.63 -4.93 -22.96
N THR A 385 12.93 -3.66 -23.17
CA THR A 385 13.28 -3.13 -24.49
C THR A 385 14.64 -3.64 -24.98
N MET A 386 15.68 -3.55 -24.14
CA MET A 386 17.07 -3.79 -24.55
C MET A 386 17.57 -5.22 -24.31
N GLY A 387 16.88 -6.00 -23.48
CA GLY A 387 17.33 -7.35 -23.11
C GLY A 387 18.73 -7.33 -22.49
N GLU A 388 19.63 -8.19 -22.98
CA GLU A 388 21.02 -8.29 -22.52
C GLU A 388 21.80 -6.98 -22.66
N GLY A 389 21.46 -6.14 -23.66
CA GLY A 389 22.10 -4.84 -23.87
C GLY A 389 21.96 -3.89 -22.68
N PHE A 390 20.91 -4.06 -21.86
CA PHE A 390 20.73 -3.27 -20.64
C PHE A 390 21.82 -3.54 -19.60
N ALA A 391 22.27 -4.79 -19.48
CA ALA A 391 23.30 -5.17 -18.51
C ALA A 391 24.66 -4.53 -18.81
N ALA A 392 24.93 -4.23 -20.09
CA ALA A 392 26.14 -3.57 -20.54
C ALA A 392 26.19 -2.05 -20.25
N LEU A 393 25.07 -1.44 -19.83
CA LEU A 393 25.01 -0.02 -19.54
C LEU A 393 25.72 0.34 -18.21
N PRO A 394 26.25 1.57 -18.09
CA PRO A 394 26.82 2.07 -16.84
C PRO A 394 25.83 2.02 -15.66
N GLY A 395 26.36 1.83 -14.46
CA GLY A 395 25.55 1.68 -13.23
C GLY A 395 24.53 2.80 -13.01
N PRO A 396 24.92 4.09 -13.08
CA PRO A 396 24.00 5.22 -12.93
C PRO A 396 22.87 5.24 -13.97
N VAL A 397 23.15 4.83 -15.22
CA VAL A 397 22.13 4.73 -16.28
C VAL A 397 21.15 3.60 -15.98
N ARG A 398 21.64 2.42 -15.59
CA ARG A 398 20.77 1.30 -15.18
C ARG A 398 19.88 1.66 -14.00
N ASN A 399 20.43 2.38 -13.01
CA ASN A 399 19.68 2.80 -11.83
C ASN A 399 18.52 3.75 -12.18
N LEU A 400 18.73 4.68 -13.10
CA LEU A 400 17.68 5.61 -13.56
C LEU A 400 16.50 4.88 -14.20
N HIS A 401 16.80 3.82 -14.94
CA HIS A 401 15.81 3.01 -15.63
C HIS A 401 15.28 1.81 -14.83
N THR A 402 15.58 1.75 -13.52
CA THR A 402 15.10 0.71 -12.60
C THR A 402 14.06 1.32 -11.64
N VAL A 403 12.81 1.42 -12.11
CA VAL A 403 11.70 2.04 -11.38
C VAL A 403 10.51 1.07 -11.26
N PHE A 404 10.07 0.81 -10.02
CA PHE A 404 8.99 -0.14 -9.72
C PHE A 404 7.61 0.53 -9.52
N ASP A 405 7.58 1.78 -9.07
CA ASP A 405 6.36 2.60 -8.99
C ASP A 405 6.66 4.04 -9.39
N ARG A 406 7.50 4.74 -8.61
CA ARG A 406 7.85 6.12 -8.86
C ARG A 406 9.26 6.39 -8.36
N HIS A 407 10.01 7.20 -9.10
CA HIS A 407 11.30 7.73 -8.67
C HIS A 407 11.46 9.19 -9.15
N VAL A 408 11.94 10.07 -8.27
CA VAL A 408 12.29 11.46 -8.53
C VAL A 408 13.81 11.61 -8.46
N TRP A 409 14.37 12.12 -9.54
CA TRP A 409 15.78 12.37 -9.71
C TRP A 409 15.99 13.87 -9.84
N SER A 410 16.98 14.41 -9.14
CA SER A 410 17.24 15.84 -9.11
C SER A 410 18.67 16.16 -9.51
N GLY A 411 18.88 17.35 -10.08
CA GLY A 411 20.22 17.79 -10.46
C GLY A 411 20.21 19.16 -11.12
N THR A 412 21.20 19.41 -11.96
CA THR A 412 21.37 20.69 -12.65
C THR A 412 21.53 20.47 -14.15
N ALA A 413 20.86 21.30 -14.93
CA ALA A 413 20.93 21.29 -16.39
C ALA A 413 21.32 22.66 -16.95
N ARG A 414 21.91 22.67 -18.13
CA ARG A 414 22.09 23.82 -19.00
C ARG A 414 21.17 23.67 -20.20
N VAL A 415 20.37 24.69 -20.48
CA VAL A 415 19.43 24.72 -21.62
C VAL A 415 19.91 25.78 -22.61
N SER A 416 20.10 25.38 -23.86
CA SER A 416 20.45 26.27 -24.98
C SER A 416 19.34 26.20 -26.03
N ARG A 417 18.99 27.34 -26.64
CA ARG A 417 17.95 27.40 -27.70
C ARG A 417 18.52 27.79 -29.05
N GLY A 418 17.81 27.41 -30.10
CA GLY A 418 18.06 27.90 -31.45
C GLY A 418 17.77 29.40 -31.59
N GLN A 419 18.41 30.02 -32.59
CA GLN A 419 18.22 31.43 -32.89
C GLN A 419 16.99 31.70 -33.78
N SER A 420 16.34 30.67 -34.33
CA SER A 420 15.21 30.84 -35.24
C SER A 420 13.93 31.26 -34.50
N MET A 421 13.20 32.23 -35.05
CA MET A 421 11.92 32.67 -34.48
C MET A 421 10.86 31.56 -34.49
N LEU A 422 10.75 30.84 -35.61
CA LEU A 422 9.82 29.72 -35.75
C LEU A 422 10.15 28.59 -34.77
N GLY A 423 11.43 28.27 -34.59
CA GLY A 423 11.87 27.27 -33.62
C GLY A 423 11.54 27.67 -32.18
N ASN A 424 11.72 28.95 -31.83
CA ASN A 424 11.35 29.47 -30.52
C ASN A 424 9.84 29.44 -30.26
N LEU A 425 9.01 29.69 -31.27
CA LEU A 425 7.56 29.54 -31.19
C LEU A 425 7.17 28.08 -30.95
N LEU A 426 7.74 27.14 -31.73
CA LEU A 426 7.51 25.70 -31.55
C LEU A 426 7.92 25.23 -30.15
N CYS A 427 9.07 25.70 -29.65
CA CYS A 427 9.51 25.37 -28.30
C CYS A 427 8.54 25.87 -27.22
N ARG A 428 7.89 27.04 -27.41
CA ARG A 428 6.84 27.54 -26.50
C ARG A 428 5.57 26.69 -26.57
N LEU A 429 5.15 26.27 -27.77
CA LEU A 429 3.98 25.42 -27.97
C LEU A 429 4.15 24.02 -27.37
N ILE A 430 5.33 23.43 -27.54
CA ILE A 430 5.67 22.10 -26.98
C ILE A 430 5.89 22.18 -25.46
N GLY A 431 6.27 23.35 -24.94
CA GLY A 431 6.54 23.58 -23.52
C GLY A 431 7.98 23.32 -23.10
N PHE A 432 8.94 23.36 -24.05
CA PHE A 432 10.35 23.26 -23.73
C PHE A 432 10.83 24.44 -22.86
N PRO A 433 11.84 24.22 -21.98
CA PRO A 433 12.33 25.26 -21.08
C PRO A 433 12.98 26.44 -21.82
N PRO A 434 13.02 27.64 -21.21
CA PRO A 434 13.77 28.77 -21.73
C PRO A 434 15.28 28.52 -21.66
N GLU A 435 16.06 29.30 -22.40
CA GLU A 435 17.53 29.25 -22.32
C GLU A 435 18.02 29.65 -20.92
N ALA A 436 18.93 28.85 -20.37
CA ALA A 436 19.49 29.04 -19.04
C ALA A 436 20.86 28.37 -18.94
N GLY A 437 21.85 29.10 -18.38
CA GLY A 437 23.22 28.58 -18.20
C GLY A 437 23.32 27.50 -17.12
N SER A 438 22.47 27.57 -16.10
CA SER A 438 22.34 26.59 -15.03
C SER A 438 20.92 26.69 -14.47
N VAL A 439 20.19 25.57 -14.45
CA VAL A 439 18.82 25.49 -13.95
C VAL A 439 18.62 24.19 -13.17
N PRO A 440 17.96 24.22 -12.00
CA PRO A 440 17.55 23.01 -11.31
C PRO A 440 16.64 22.17 -12.21
N VAL A 441 16.94 20.88 -12.30
CA VAL A 441 16.13 19.90 -13.03
C VAL A 441 15.65 18.81 -12.08
N ALA A 442 14.38 18.43 -12.20
CA ALA A 442 13.82 17.26 -11.58
C ALA A 442 13.15 16.38 -12.64
N VAL A 443 13.51 15.10 -12.68
CA VAL A 443 12.91 14.09 -13.55
C VAL A 443 12.17 13.09 -12.69
N THR A 444 10.85 13.01 -12.87
CA THR A 444 10.01 12.00 -12.24
C THR A 444 9.66 10.93 -13.25
N ILE A 445 9.96 9.68 -12.93
CA ILE A 445 9.57 8.50 -13.69
C ILE A 445 8.50 7.78 -12.86
N GLU A 446 7.28 7.65 -13.40
CA GLU A 446 6.19 6.88 -12.80
C GLU A 446 5.84 5.68 -13.68
N ARG A 447 5.96 4.48 -13.14
CA ARG A 447 5.62 3.24 -13.82
C ARG A 447 4.13 2.96 -13.67
N HIS A 448 3.47 2.75 -14.80
CA HIS A 448 2.08 2.31 -14.90
C HIS A 448 2.03 1.04 -15.76
N ALA A 449 2.13 -0.12 -15.10
CA ALA A 449 2.22 -1.43 -15.76
C ALA A 449 3.39 -1.52 -16.76
N ASP A 450 3.09 -1.53 -18.05
CA ASP A 450 4.01 -1.64 -19.19
C ASP A 450 4.50 -0.29 -19.73
N LYS A 451 4.14 0.81 -19.05
CA LYS A 451 4.43 2.17 -19.49
C LYS A 451 5.10 2.97 -18.40
N GLU A 452 5.86 3.97 -18.81
CA GLU A 452 6.46 4.94 -17.92
C GLU A 452 5.97 6.34 -18.29
N LEU A 453 5.39 7.04 -17.33
CA LEU A 453 5.09 8.46 -17.41
C LEU A 453 6.33 9.22 -16.94
N TRP A 454 6.91 10.00 -17.83
CA TRP A 454 8.06 10.84 -17.55
C TRP A 454 7.60 12.28 -17.40
N SER A 455 7.97 12.92 -16.30
CA SER A 455 7.71 14.34 -16.04
C SER A 455 9.02 15.03 -15.76
N ARG A 456 9.37 16.02 -16.58
CA ARG A 456 10.64 16.74 -16.51
C ARG A 456 10.35 18.19 -16.16
N ASN A 457 10.90 18.68 -15.05
CA ASN A 457 10.74 20.03 -14.55
C ASN A 457 12.08 20.75 -14.57
N PHE A 458 12.20 21.81 -15.37
CA PHE A 458 13.38 22.67 -15.49
C PHE A 458 13.02 24.06 -14.95
N GLY A 459 13.46 24.39 -13.74
CA GLY A 459 13.25 25.71 -13.14
C GLY A 459 11.78 26.14 -13.06
N GLY A 460 10.85 25.19 -12.86
CA GLY A 460 9.41 25.41 -12.80
C GLY A 460 8.66 25.15 -14.12
N LYS A 461 9.36 25.02 -15.26
CA LYS A 461 8.74 24.61 -16.52
C LYS A 461 8.69 23.11 -16.65
N THR A 462 7.48 22.57 -16.71
CA THR A 462 7.24 21.12 -16.75
C THR A 462 6.69 20.68 -18.11
N PHE A 463 7.22 19.58 -18.64
CA PHE A 463 6.63 18.84 -19.75
C PHE A 463 6.61 17.34 -19.44
N ARG A 464 5.74 16.60 -20.13
CA ARG A 464 5.48 15.18 -19.85
C ARG A 464 5.47 14.35 -21.12
N SER A 465 5.94 13.12 -21.02
CA SER A 465 5.79 12.10 -22.05
C SER A 465 5.38 10.75 -21.45
N VAL A 466 4.87 9.87 -22.31
CA VAL A 466 4.62 8.48 -21.95
C VAL A 466 5.50 7.61 -22.84
N LEU A 467 6.38 6.82 -22.22
CA LEU A 467 7.15 5.79 -22.89
C LEU A 467 6.43 4.44 -22.76
N SER A 468 6.46 3.66 -23.83
CA SER A 468 5.97 2.28 -23.85
C SER A 468 6.79 1.43 -24.80
N LEU A 469 6.75 0.12 -24.63
CA LEU A 469 7.24 -0.80 -25.65
C LEU A 469 6.52 -0.55 -26.98
N ARG A 470 7.28 -0.62 -28.07
CA ARG A 470 6.73 -0.52 -29.42
C ARG A 470 6.50 -1.91 -30.04
N ASP A 471 7.52 -2.75 -29.94
CA ASP A 471 7.56 -4.10 -30.52
C ASP A 471 7.81 -5.15 -29.42
N ASP A 472 8.09 -6.40 -29.82
CA ASP A 472 8.47 -7.46 -28.89
C ASP A 472 9.73 -7.08 -28.09
N GLN A 473 9.84 -7.69 -26.91
CA GLN A 473 10.96 -7.48 -25.99
C GLN A 473 12.32 -7.78 -26.65
N GLY A 474 13.35 -7.04 -26.26
CA GLY A 474 14.74 -7.22 -26.70
C GLY A 474 15.10 -6.59 -28.06
N LYS A 475 14.17 -5.91 -28.73
CA LYS A 475 14.41 -5.29 -30.05
C LYS A 475 15.00 -3.88 -29.99
N GLY A 476 15.09 -3.27 -28.81
CA GLY A 476 15.58 -1.89 -28.67
C GLY A 476 14.55 -0.81 -28.99
N HIS A 477 13.30 -1.14 -29.35
CA HIS A 477 12.35 -0.15 -29.85
C HIS A 477 11.34 0.32 -28.78
N VAL A 478 11.34 1.62 -28.47
CA VAL A 478 10.35 2.28 -27.61
C VAL A 478 9.54 3.31 -28.37
N CYS A 479 8.35 3.58 -27.88
CA CYS A 479 7.48 4.64 -28.38
C CYS A 479 7.34 5.71 -27.30
N GLU A 480 7.76 6.93 -27.58
CA GLU A 480 7.55 8.09 -26.71
C GLU A 480 6.42 8.97 -27.24
N ARG A 481 5.42 9.22 -26.41
CA ARG A 481 4.24 10.04 -26.74
C ARG A 481 4.25 11.37 -25.99
N PHE A 482 4.19 12.46 -26.75
CA PHE A 482 3.99 13.82 -26.26
C PHE A 482 2.63 14.35 -26.74
N GLY A 483 1.60 14.22 -25.90
CA GLY A 483 0.23 14.61 -26.27
C GLY A 483 -0.24 13.91 -27.57
N PRO A 484 -0.51 14.65 -28.67
CA PRO A 484 -0.92 14.09 -29.97
C PRO A 484 0.25 13.54 -30.82
N LEU A 485 1.50 13.82 -30.44
CA LEU A 485 2.71 13.37 -31.13
C LEU A 485 3.19 12.03 -30.56
N LYS A 486 3.63 11.13 -31.44
CA LYS A 486 4.30 9.87 -31.08
C LYS A 486 5.59 9.73 -31.86
N PHE A 487 6.67 9.35 -31.20
CA PHE A 487 7.96 9.10 -31.81
C PHE A 487 8.39 7.66 -31.50
N ASP A 488 8.76 6.92 -32.55
CA ASP A 488 9.39 5.62 -32.40
C ASP A 488 10.90 5.85 -32.29
N ILE A 489 11.51 5.32 -31.24
CA ILE A 489 12.91 5.49 -30.88
C ILE A 489 13.55 4.11 -30.88
N ASP A 490 14.64 3.97 -31.64
CA ASP A 490 15.38 2.72 -31.76
C ASP A 490 16.65 2.83 -30.88
N LEU A 491 16.52 2.42 -29.61
CA LEU A 491 17.60 2.51 -28.63
C LEU A 491 18.84 1.76 -29.11
N THR A 492 19.98 2.44 -29.02
CA THR A 492 21.30 1.87 -29.33
C THR A 492 22.26 2.16 -28.19
N HIS A 493 23.29 1.33 -27.98
CA HIS A 493 24.31 1.59 -26.98
C HIS A 493 25.68 1.15 -27.46
N ASP A 494 26.73 1.80 -26.95
CA ASP A 494 28.13 1.39 -27.16
C ASP A 494 28.79 0.84 -25.88
N GLY A 495 27.98 0.64 -24.83
CA GLY A 495 28.43 0.21 -23.49
C GLY A 495 28.82 1.37 -22.56
N THR A 496 29.08 2.56 -23.11
CA THR A 496 29.34 3.79 -22.34
C THR A 496 28.18 4.78 -22.41
N ARG A 497 27.44 4.76 -23.52
CA ARG A 497 26.32 5.65 -23.82
C ARG A 497 25.10 4.85 -24.24
N LEU A 498 23.92 5.28 -23.79
CA LEU A 498 22.63 4.89 -24.31
C LEU A 498 22.11 6.01 -25.22
N CYS A 499 21.85 5.72 -26.49
CA CYS A 499 21.44 6.68 -27.51
C CYS A 499 19.96 6.50 -27.89
N PHE A 500 19.29 7.62 -28.19
CA PHE A 500 17.85 7.71 -28.47
C PHE A 500 17.57 8.31 -29.86
N PRO A 501 17.97 7.63 -30.96
CA PRO A 501 17.68 8.10 -32.31
C PRO A 501 16.19 7.96 -32.63
N VAL A 502 15.60 9.04 -33.15
CA VAL A 502 14.19 9.05 -33.60
C VAL A 502 14.11 8.44 -34.98
N ALA A 503 13.44 7.30 -35.11
CA ALA A 503 13.28 6.58 -36.37
C ALA A 503 12.03 7.05 -37.15
N ARG A 504 10.92 7.27 -36.45
CA ARG A 504 9.63 7.68 -37.06
C ARG A 504 8.85 8.60 -36.13
N GLY A 505 8.00 9.44 -36.72
CA GLY A 505 7.12 10.34 -35.98
C GLY A 505 5.70 10.29 -36.52
N ARG A 506 4.70 10.50 -35.66
CA ARG A 506 3.28 10.55 -36.01
C ARG A 506 2.60 11.72 -35.31
N PHE A 507 1.69 12.40 -35.99
CA PHE A 507 0.78 13.40 -35.41
C PHE A 507 -0.66 12.96 -35.63
N LEU A 508 -1.42 12.80 -34.54
CA LEU A 508 -2.80 12.30 -34.57
C LEU A 508 -2.97 10.96 -35.33
N GLY A 509 -1.92 10.13 -35.33
CA GLY A 509 -1.90 8.83 -36.02
C GLY A 509 -1.31 8.87 -37.43
N CYS A 510 -1.22 10.04 -38.07
CA CYS A 510 -0.65 10.19 -39.40
C CYS A 510 0.89 10.26 -39.36
N PRO A 511 1.61 9.55 -40.23
CA PRO A 511 3.08 9.62 -40.28
C PRO A 511 3.57 11.01 -40.67
N LEU A 512 4.58 11.50 -39.97
CA LEU A 512 5.25 12.76 -40.28
C LEU A 512 6.20 12.54 -41.48
N PRO A 513 6.13 13.38 -42.53
CA PRO A 513 7.15 13.40 -43.58
C PRO A 513 8.55 13.64 -43.02
N LYS A 514 9.57 13.08 -43.69
CA LYS A 514 10.97 13.20 -43.25
C LYS A 514 11.45 14.65 -43.08
N TRP A 515 10.95 15.58 -43.90
CA TRP A 515 11.34 16.99 -43.85
C TRP A 515 10.73 17.78 -42.67
N ILE A 516 9.84 17.18 -41.88
CA ILE A 516 9.35 17.74 -40.60
C ILE A 516 9.64 16.83 -39.40
N LEU A 517 10.29 15.69 -39.63
CA LEU A 517 10.63 14.77 -38.55
C LEU A 517 11.78 15.38 -37.73
N PRO A 518 11.64 15.52 -36.40
CA PRO A 518 12.74 16.01 -35.57
C PRO A 518 13.92 15.05 -35.61
N GLU A 519 15.13 15.62 -35.75
CA GLU A 519 16.38 14.91 -35.56
C GLU A 519 16.75 14.98 -34.07
N SER A 520 17.00 13.82 -33.48
CA SER A 520 17.34 13.67 -32.05
C SER A 520 18.75 13.13 -31.91
N GLU A 521 19.68 13.99 -31.50
CA GLU A 521 21.00 13.63 -31.02
C GLU A 521 20.92 13.59 -29.49
N ALA A 522 20.41 12.48 -28.95
CA ALA A 522 20.13 12.31 -27.54
C ALA A 522 20.85 11.09 -26.98
N PHE A 523 21.60 11.27 -25.89
CA PHE A 523 22.27 10.17 -25.22
C PHE A 523 22.40 10.37 -23.70
N GLU A 524 22.52 9.26 -22.99
CA GLU A 524 22.68 9.16 -21.55
C GLU A 524 23.95 8.38 -21.23
N PHE A 525 24.69 8.78 -20.20
CA PHE A 525 26.01 8.23 -19.89
C PHE A 525 26.37 8.42 -18.42
N GLU A 526 27.44 7.75 -17.99
CA GLU A 526 28.07 8.01 -16.70
C GLU A 526 29.22 8.99 -16.86
N GLU A 527 29.29 9.98 -15.96
CA GLU A 527 30.47 10.81 -15.76
C GLU A 527 30.62 11.09 -14.26
N ASN A 528 31.83 10.85 -13.71
CA ASN A 528 32.15 11.00 -12.28
C ASN A 528 31.18 10.23 -11.35
N GLY A 529 30.74 9.03 -11.72
CA GLY A 529 29.79 8.22 -10.95
C GLY A 529 28.35 8.73 -10.96
N ARG A 530 28.04 9.76 -11.76
CA ARG A 530 26.70 10.37 -11.87
C ARG A 530 26.05 10.03 -13.19
N PHE A 531 24.72 9.98 -13.18
CA PHE A 531 23.94 9.95 -14.42
C PHE A 531 24.05 11.30 -15.10
N ASN A 532 24.42 11.30 -16.38
CA ASN A 532 24.47 12.48 -17.23
C ASN A 532 23.64 12.26 -18.48
N PHE A 533 23.08 13.35 -19.01
CA PHE A 533 22.30 13.36 -20.24
C PHE A 533 22.71 14.54 -21.12
N ASP A 534 22.62 14.35 -22.43
CA ASP A 534 22.72 15.40 -23.43
C ASP A 534 21.68 15.12 -24.51
N VAL A 535 20.71 16.02 -24.63
CA VAL A 535 19.59 15.89 -25.55
C VAL A 535 19.54 17.11 -26.44
N ARG A 536 19.88 16.92 -27.71
CA ARG A 536 19.79 17.94 -28.75
C ARG A 536 18.71 17.57 -29.74
N ILE A 537 17.73 18.46 -29.90
CA ILE A 537 16.61 18.32 -30.82
C ILE A 537 16.75 19.38 -31.91
N SER A 538 16.72 18.95 -33.16
CA SER A 538 16.78 19.80 -34.35
C SER A 538 15.61 19.51 -35.29
N LEU A 539 15.25 20.48 -36.13
CA LEU A 539 14.29 20.29 -37.22
C LEU A 539 14.96 20.57 -38.57
N PRO A 540 14.69 19.75 -39.61
CA PRO A 540 15.16 20.02 -40.95
C PRO A 540 14.75 21.43 -41.42
N GLY A 541 15.71 22.20 -41.94
CA GLY A 541 15.50 23.57 -42.42
C GLY A 541 15.40 24.66 -41.33
N ILE A 542 15.11 24.32 -40.07
CA ILE A 542 15.06 25.27 -38.95
C ILE A 542 16.36 25.26 -38.14
N GLY A 543 17.07 24.12 -38.15
CA GLY A 543 18.26 23.88 -37.35
C GLY A 543 17.94 23.45 -35.93
N MET A 544 18.88 23.68 -35.01
CA MET A 544 18.72 23.32 -33.60
C MET A 544 17.53 24.06 -32.98
N LEU A 545 16.63 23.33 -32.33
CA LEU A 545 15.53 23.90 -31.56
C LEU A 545 15.95 24.14 -30.11
N VAL A 546 16.40 23.07 -29.47
CA VAL A 546 16.78 23.07 -28.06
C VAL A 546 17.86 22.01 -27.81
N ARG A 547 18.81 22.33 -26.94
CA ARG A 547 19.73 21.38 -26.34
C ARG A 547 19.67 21.52 -24.83
N TYR A 548 19.47 20.42 -24.13
CA TYR A 548 19.60 20.40 -22.67
C TYR A 548 20.57 19.30 -22.27
N GLN A 549 21.53 19.67 -21.42
CA GLN A 549 22.59 18.80 -20.94
C GLN A 549 22.77 19.00 -19.45
N GLY A 550 23.03 17.94 -18.71
CA GLY A 550 23.13 18.01 -17.26
C GLY A 550 23.34 16.66 -16.61
N TRP A 551 23.29 16.66 -15.29
CA TRP A 551 23.41 15.47 -14.47
C TRP A 551 22.23 15.33 -13.52
N LEU A 552 21.97 14.09 -13.09
CA LEU A 552 20.95 13.75 -12.11
C LEU A 552 21.55 12.82 -11.05
N GLU A 553 21.05 12.95 -9.83
CA GLU A 553 21.28 12.03 -8.72
C GLU A 553 19.94 11.65 -8.08
N ILE A 554 19.97 10.56 -7.31
CA ILE A 554 18.82 10.13 -6.52
C ILE A 554 18.64 11.12 -5.37
N ASP A 555 17.46 11.76 -5.30
CA ASP A 555 17.06 12.42 -4.07
C ASP A 555 17.05 11.34 -2.99
N THR A 556 17.86 11.51 -1.94
CA THR A 556 17.95 10.56 -0.83
C THR A 556 17.13 11.11 0.33
N PRO A 557 15.84 10.75 0.51
CA PRO A 557 15.04 11.31 1.58
C PRO A 557 14.81 10.21 2.61
N LEU A 558 15.82 9.83 3.41
CA LEU A 558 15.60 8.78 4.43
C LEU A 558 16.45 8.88 5.72
N LYS A 559 16.96 10.07 6.07
CA LYS A 559 17.64 10.28 7.38
C LYS A 559 17.07 11.34 8.31
N GLU A 560 16.15 12.21 7.87
CA GLU A 560 15.72 13.36 8.72
C GLU A 560 14.22 13.44 9.04
N GLN A 561 13.34 12.68 8.37
CA GLN A 561 11.89 12.81 8.60
C GLN A 561 11.36 12.04 9.81
N SER A 562 12.11 11.08 10.36
CA SER A 562 11.74 10.40 11.61
C SER A 562 11.88 11.29 12.86
N LEU A 563 12.55 12.45 12.76
CA LEU A 563 12.76 13.36 13.89
C LEU A 563 11.75 14.49 13.98
N LYS A 564 11.01 14.83 12.91
CA LYS A 564 10.09 15.98 12.91
C LYS A 564 8.66 15.67 13.38
N TYR A 565 8.29 14.41 13.55
CA TYR A 565 6.99 14.06 14.16
C TYR A 565 7.01 14.17 15.70
N ARG A 566 8.14 14.55 16.31
CA ARG A 566 8.25 14.81 17.76
C ARG A 566 7.97 16.26 18.17
N ALA A 567 7.77 17.18 17.23
CA ALA A 567 7.79 18.62 17.54
C ALA A 567 6.46 19.37 17.31
N ASP A 568 5.53 18.86 16.50
CA ASP A 568 4.28 19.58 16.19
C ASP A 568 3.05 18.64 16.24
N THR A 569 2.65 18.28 17.46
CA THR A 569 1.27 17.89 17.82
C THR A 569 0.92 18.54 19.14
#